data_AF-A0A6N7JLU3-F1
#
_entry.id   AF-A0A6N7JLU3-F1
#
_cell.length_a   1.000
_cell.length_b   1.000
_cell.length_c   1.000
_cell.angle_alpha   90.00
_cell.angle_beta   90.00
_cell.angle_gamma   90.00
#
_symmetry.space_group_name_H-M   'P 1'
#
loop_
_entity.id
_entity.type
_entity.pdbx_description
1 polymer ?
#
loop_
_entity_poly.entity_id
_entity_poly.type
_entity_poly.pdbx_seq_one_letter_code
_entity_poly.pdbx_strand_id
1 'polypeptide(L)' 'MSTMQTEVFEAFRAIDIPEEKALKAASALSKRDEDVTGLKSDVNIIKWMMGFVLAFQVAIFVKLFMV' A
#
# COMPACT_ATOMS: atom_id res chain seq x y z
N MET A 1 15.55 -2.48 3.40
CA MET A 1 15.46 -1.58 2.24
C MET A 1 14.43 -2.16 1.29
N SER A 2 13.49 -1.36 0.79
CA SER A 2 12.59 -1.81 -0.28
C SER A 2 13.39 -1.98 -1.57
N THR A 3 12.91 -2.81 -2.51
CA THR A 3 13.63 -3.11 -3.77
C THR A 3 14.08 -1.86 -4.51
N MET A 4 13.23 -0.82 -4.52
CA MET A 4 13.50 0.48 -5.12
C MET A 4 14.65 1.24 -4.42
N GLN A 5 14.80 1.11 -3.09
CA GLN A 5 15.90 1.74 -2.36
C GLN A 5 17.24 1.10 -2.69
N THR A 6 17.26 -0.22 -2.86
CA THR A 6 18.48 -0.95 -3.25
C THR A 6 18.92 -0.55 -4.65
N GLU A 7 17.98 -0.50 -5.61
CA GLU A 7 18.27 -0.09 -6.99
C GLU A 7 18.80 1.35 -7.08
N VAL A 8 18.19 2.29 -6.35
CA VAL A 8 18.64 3.69 -6.33
C VAL A 8 19.99 3.85 -5.63
N PHE A 9 20.22 3.11 -4.53
CA PHE A 9 21.51 3.10 -3.84
C PHE A 9 22.62 2.56 -4.74
N GLU A 10 22.39 1.44 -5.42
CA GLU A 10 23.35 0.86 -6.38
C GLU A 10 23.62 1.79 -7.56
N ALA A 11 22.60 2.44 -8.10
CA ALA A 11 22.74 3.43 -9.17
C ALA A 11 23.60 4.63 -8.74
N PHE A 12 23.42 5.15 -7.52
CA PHE A 12 24.27 6.23 -7.00
C PHE A 12 25.71 5.76 -6.70
N ARG A 13 25.87 4.52 -6.23
CA ARG A 13 27.19 3.90 -6.03
C ARG A 13 27.94 3.77 -7.36
N ALA A 14 27.24 3.43 -8.44
CA ALA A 14 27.80 3.28 -9.79
C ALA A 14 28.32 4.60 -10.40
N ILE A 15 27.91 5.76 -9.85
CA ILE A 15 28.35 7.10 -10.27
C ILE A 15 29.29 7.72 -9.20
N ASP A 16 29.89 6.88 -8.34
CA ASP A 16 30.86 7.29 -7.31
C ASP A 16 30.33 8.31 -6.29
N ILE A 17 29.01 8.34 -6.08
CA ILE A 17 28.42 9.21 -5.06
C ILE A 17 28.78 8.69 -3.66
N PRO A 18 29.20 9.56 -2.72
CA PRO A 18 29.49 9.17 -1.35
C PRO A 18 28.35 8.39 -0.72
N GLU A 19 28.68 7.30 -0.04
CA GLU A 19 27.74 6.33 0.52
C GLU A 19 26.66 6.99 1.39
N GLU A 20 27.07 7.94 2.22
CA GLU A 20 26.17 8.70 3.10
C GLU A 20 25.08 9.46 2.31
N LYS A 21 25.45 10.05 1.16
CA LYS A 21 24.50 10.77 0.29
C LYS A 21 23.59 9.81 -0.47
N ALA A 22 24.13 8.68 -0.94
CA ALA A 22 23.36 7.63 -1.59
C ALA A 22 22.32 7.02 -0.64
N LEU A 23 22.72 6.71 0.59
CA LEU A 23 21.83 6.21 1.66
C LEU A 23 20.74 7.23 2.00
N LYS A 24 21.08 8.52 2.10
CA LYS A 24 20.12 9.58 2.40
C LYS A 24 19.08 9.77 1.30
N ALA A 25 19.49 9.66 0.03
CA ALA A 25 18.58 9.73 -1.10
C ALA A 25 17.68 8.49 -1.22
N ALA A 26 18.24 7.29 -1.03
CA ALA A 26 17.46 6.05 -1.00
C ALA A 26 16.46 6.00 0.17
N SER A 27 16.86 6.47 1.35
CA SER A 27 15.97 6.55 2.52
C SER A 27 14.88 7.61 2.39
N ALA A 28 15.10 8.70 1.64
CA ALA A 28 14.04 9.67 1.32
C ALA A 28 12.88 9.04 0.51
N LEU A 29 13.16 8.01 -0.29
CA LEU A 29 12.12 7.24 -0.99
C LEU A 29 11.26 6.38 -0.05
N SER A 30 11.76 6.00 1.14
CA SER A 30 11.05 5.14 2.09
C SER A 30 9.73 5.74 2.58
N LYS A 31 9.66 7.07 2.62
CA LYS A 31 8.51 7.80 3.15
C LYS A 31 7.22 7.52 2.37
N ARG A 32 7.33 7.11 1.10
CA ARG A 32 6.18 6.79 0.25
C ARG A 32 5.61 5.39 0.50
N ASP A 33 6.44 4.45 0.94
CA ASP A 33 6.03 3.05 1.17
C ASP A 33 5.12 2.92 2.40
N GLU A 34 5.34 3.76 3.43
CA GLU A 34 4.49 3.82 4.62
C GLU A 34 3.07 4.30 4.29
N ASP A 35 2.95 5.39 3.52
CA ASP A 35 1.66 5.94 3.10
C ASP A 35 0.86 4.94 2.24
N VAL A 36 1.53 4.26 1.30
CA VAL A 36 0.88 3.26 0.44
C VAL A 36 0.41 2.04 1.26
N THR A 37 1.18 1.64 2.27
CA THR A 37 0.80 0.52 3.15
C THR A 37 -0.43 0.88 4.00
N GLY A 38 -0.48 2.10 4.55
CA GLY A 38 -1.65 2.62 5.25
C GLY A 38 -2.89 2.65 4.36
N LEU A 39 -2.76 3.22 3.16
CA LEU A 39 -3.85 3.27 2.18
C LEU A 39 -4.35 1.89 1.78
N LYS A 40 -3.47 0.91 1.62
CA LYS A 40 -3.87 -0.46 1.28
C LYS A 40 -4.68 -1.10 2.42
N SER A 41 -4.31 -0.84 3.68
CA SER A 41 -5.06 -1.29 4.84
C SER A 41 -6.45 -0.66 4.89
N ASP A 42 -6.53 0.66 4.71
CA ASP A 42 -7.79 1.41 4.73
C ASP A 42 -8.74 0.92 3.61
N VAL A 43 -8.21 0.72 2.39
CA VAL A 43 -8.99 0.16 1.27
C VAL A 43 -9.49 -1.25 1.58
N ASN A 44 -8.71 -2.07 2.28
CA ASN A 44 -9.13 -3.42 2.65
C ASN A 44 -10.28 -3.40 3.66
N ILE A 45 -10.22 -2.48 4.63
CA ILE A 45 -11.32 -2.26 5.60
C ILE A 45 -12.58 -1.79 4.88
N ILE A 46 -12.46 -0.80 3.98
CA ILE A 46 -13.58 -0.29 3.19
C ILE A 46 -14.24 -1.40 2.36
N LYS A 47 -13.44 -2.28 1.73
CA LYS A 47 -13.96 -3.44 0.97
C LYS A 47 -14.77 -4.38 1.85
N TRP A 48 -14.30 -4.67 3.07
CA TRP A 48 -15.04 -5.50 4.02
C TRP A 48 -16.35 -4.86 4.47
N MET A 49 -16.36 -3.56 4.77
CA MET A 49 -17.57 -2.83 5.14
C MET A 49 -18.60 -2.84 4.01
N MET A 50 -18.17 -2.56 2.78
CA MET A 50 -19.04 -2.60 1.60
C MET A 50 -19.58 -4.02 1.34
N GLY A 51 -18.73 -5.04 1.46
CA GLY A 51 -19.16 -6.43 1.33
C GLY A 51 -20.23 -6.82 2.33
N PHE A 52 -20.09 -6.39 3.60
CA PHE A 52 -21.08 -6.62 4.63
C PHE A 52 -22.41 -5.92 4.33
N VAL A 53 -22.38 -4.66 3.92
CA VAL A 53 -23.60 -3.90 3.56
C VAL A 53 -24.32 -4.56 2.38
N LEU A 54 -23.60 -4.97 1.35
CA LEU A 54 -24.18 -5.66 0.20
C LEU A 54 -24.78 -7.02 0.59
N ALA A 55 -24.08 -7.81 1.41
CA ALA A 55 -24.60 -9.08 1.90
C ALA A 55 -25.89 -8.89 2.72
N PHE A 56 -25.95 -7.85 3.55
CA PHE A 56 -27.14 -7.54 4.33
C PHE A 56 -28.31 -7.10 3.45
N GLN A 57 -28.06 -6.29 2.43
CA GLN A 57 -29.06 -5.93 1.43
C GLN A 57 -29.60 -7.17 0.73
N VAL A 58 -28.73 -8.05 0.21
CA VAL A 58 -29.14 -9.30 -0.43
C VAL A 58 -29.96 -10.17 0.52
N ALA A 59 -29.56 -10.30 1.79
CA ALA A 59 -30.31 -11.07 2.77
C ALA A 59 -31.73 -10.51 3.01
N ILE A 60 -31.87 -9.18 3.08
CA ILE A 60 -33.17 -8.51 3.17
C ILE A 60 -34.01 -8.79 1.91
N PHE A 61 -33.42 -8.66 0.72
CA PHE A 61 -34.10 -8.95 -0.55
C PHE A 61 -34.58 -10.40 -0.61
N VAL A 62 -33.74 -11.37 -0.25
CA VAL A 62 -34.13 -12.79 -0.20
C VAL A 62 -35.30 -13.00 0.76
N LYS A 63 -35.25 -12.38 1.95
CA LYS A 63 -36.32 -12.50 2.96
C LYS A 63 -37.61 -11.76 2.60
N LEU A 64 -37.58 -10.79 1.69
CA LEU A 64 -38.78 -10.06 1.25
C LEU A 64 -39.44 -10.70 0.04
N PHE A 65 -38.66 -11.32 -0.84
CA PHE A 65 -39.15 -11.75 -2.16
C PHE A 65 -39.13 -13.27 -2.37
N MET A 66 -38.41 -14.03 -1.54
CA MET A 66 -38.17 -15.46 -1.78
C MET A 66 -38.55 -16.37 -0.62
N VAL A 67 -38.55 -15.86 0.62
CA VAL A 67 -39.02 -16.55 1.84
C VAL A 67 -40.20 -15.78 2.40
#